data_AF-A6UX15-F1
#
_entry.id   AF-A6UX15-F1
#
_cell.length_a   1.000
_cell.length_b   1.000
_cell.length_c   1.000
_cell.angle_alpha   90.00
_cell.angle_beta   90.00
_cell.angle_gamma   90.00
#
_symmetry.space_group_name_H-M   'P 1'
#
loop_
_entity.id
_entity.type
_entity.pdbx_description
1 polymer ?
#
loop_
_entity_poly.entity_id
_entity_poly.type
_entity_poly.pdbx_seq_one_letter_code
_entity_poly.pdbx_strand_id
1 'polypeptide(L)'
;MIKNILFLVLGVMILLSPVYADTTPKVVKSYLGVYEYNGTYYDPLGNTFDGGSSYTAPDSDYNYAVIVYELDNGQTIRQTVPLTDNQGTTDPAPTAAVSWTDPDGNTYDLFEQVRDTSVRNNVRTNNLTPLPYIAEIPVGSQIDLKMNDNYNDDNYADGEWKLNITENGITFEDATQYGGYYHNLSFKLTDIDTNGTWNITMPYKNRGPPYSEYYSGIIPLNGSNATIYDISGNTLDAGKILTSSPPASFFNPTTSTPTKTPIPIGALILSIIPITYLLYRRSN
;
A
#
# COMPACT_ATOMS: atom_id res chain seq x y z
N MET A 1 -1.91 -52.65 -16.61
CA MET A 1 -0.47 -52.32 -16.52
C MET A 1 -0.19 -50.86 -16.89
N ILE A 2 -0.62 -50.39 -18.07
CA ILE A 2 -0.40 -49.02 -18.59
C ILE A 2 -0.93 -47.90 -17.67
N LYS A 3 -2.12 -48.08 -17.07
CA LYS A 3 -2.75 -47.07 -16.19
C LYS A 3 -1.91 -46.75 -14.94
N ASN A 4 -1.23 -47.75 -14.37
CA ASN A 4 -0.40 -47.58 -13.16
C ASN A 4 0.95 -46.92 -13.47
N ILE A 5 1.48 -47.16 -14.68
CA ILE A 5 2.70 -46.50 -15.18
C ILE A 5 2.42 -45.01 -15.40
N LEU A 6 1.22 -44.67 -15.91
CA LEU A 6 0.81 -43.27 -16.11
C LEU A 6 0.74 -42.49 -14.79
N PHE A 7 0.17 -43.09 -13.74
CA PHE A 7 0.11 -42.46 -12.40
C PHE A 7 1.49 -42.28 -11.76
N LEU A 8 2.40 -43.25 -11.96
CA LEU A 8 3.78 -43.15 -11.48
C LEU A 8 4.54 -42.01 -12.19
N VAL A 9 4.42 -41.94 -13.52
CA VAL A 9 5.04 -40.88 -14.32
C VAL A 9 4.49 -39.51 -13.95
N LEU A 10 3.18 -39.38 -13.74
CA LEU A 10 2.54 -38.12 -13.32
C LEU A 10 2.99 -37.70 -11.91
N GLY A 11 3.08 -38.63 -10.96
CA GLY A 11 3.60 -38.35 -9.62
C GLY A 11 5.06 -37.90 -9.64
N VAL A 12 5.90 -38.56 -10.45
CA VAL A 12 7.30 -38.16 -10.66
C VAL A 12 7.39 -36.80 -11.34
N MET A 13 6.53 -36.48 -12.31
CA MET A 13 6.50 -35.13 -12.93
C MET A 13 6.10 -34.03 -11.94
N ILE A 14 5.14 -34.27 -11.05
CA ILE A 14 4.72 -33.30 -10.02
C ILE A 14 5.81 -33.12 -8.95
N LEU A 15 6.57 -34.17 -8.63
CA LEU A 15 7.69 -34.12 -7.68
C LEU A 15 8.97 -33.54 -8.29
N LEU A 16 9.11 -33.59 -9.63
CA LEU A 16 10.23 -33.02 -10.38
C LEU A 16 9.92 -31.65 -10.99
N SER A 17 8.66 -31.22 -10.98
CA SER A 17 8.30 -29.89 -11.45
C SER A 17 8.98 -28.85 -10.54
N PRO A 18 9.74 -27.91 -11.11
CA PRO A 18 10.35 -26.85 -10.32
C PRO A 18 9.23 -26.05 -9.64
N VAL A 19 9.19 -26.10 -8.31
CA VAL A 19 8.47 -25.10 -7.53
C VAL A 19 9.32 -23.84 -7.64
N TYR A 20 8.94 -22.94 -8.57
CA TYR A 20 9.58 -21.65 -8.65
C TYR A 20 9.27 -20.91 -7.34
N ALA A 21 10.32 -20.51 -6.62
CA ALA A 21 10.17 -19.56 -5.52
C ALA A 21 9.54 -18.28 -6.10
N ASP A 22 8.59 -17.70 -5.38
CA ASP A 22 8.07 -16.38 -5.72
C ASP A 22 9.25 -15.39 -5.72
N THR A 23 9.56 -14.82 -6.88
CA THR A 23 10.67 -13.86 -7.05
C THR A 23 10.19 -12.42 -6.97
N THR A 24 8.89 -12.22 -6.73
CA THR A 24 8.32 -10.89 -6.56
C THR A 24 8.64 -10.36 -5.15
N PRO A 25 9.05 -9.08 -5.04
CA PRO A 25 9.36 -8.49 -3.74
C PRO A 25 8.17 -8.50 -2.78
N LYS A 26 8.47 -8.65 -1.49
CA LYS A 26 7.52 -8.57 -0.38
C LYS A 26 7.92 -7.49 0.61
N VAL A 27 6.92 -6.87 1.22
CA VAL A 27 7.12 -5.94 2.34
C VAL A 27 7.58 -6.74 3.57
N VAL A 28 8.75 -6.40 4.10
CA VAL A 28 9.28 -6.99 5.34
C VAL A 28 9.08 -6.10 6.56
N LYS A 29 9.12 -4.78 6.35
CA LYS A 29 8.86 -3.77 7.35
C LYS A 29 8.20 -2.56 6.73
N SER A 30 7.48 -1.81 7.55
CA SER A 30 7.05 -0.47 7.18
C SER A 30 7.22 0.50 8.34
N TYR A 31 7.31 1.77 8.03
CA TYR A 31 7.49 2.83 9.00
C TYR A 31 6.49 3.95 8.70
N LEU A 32 5.80 4.44 9.72
CA LEU A 32 4.92 5.61 9.65
C LEU A 32 5.62 6.78 10.34
N GLY A 33 5.65 7.90 9.64
CA GLY A 33 6.11 9.18 10.16
C GLY A 33 5.03 10.23 9.99
N VAL A 34 4.77 10.98 11.05
CA VAL A 34 3.86 12.12 11.04
C VAL A 34 4.61 13.34 11.53
N TYR A 35 4.53 14.42 10.76
CA TYR A 35 5.35 15.62 10.93
C TYR A 35 4.50 16.86 10.75
N GLU A 36 4.90 17.92 11.44
CA GLU A 36 4.47 19.28 11.13
C GLU A 36 5.48 19.91 10.16
N TYR A 37 5.00 20.54 9.08
CA TYR A 37 5.88 21.17 8.11
C TYR A 37 6.60 22.38 8.72
N ASN A 38 7.93 22.39 8.62
CA ASN A 38 8.78 23.43 9.20
C ASN A 38 9.75 24.04 8.16
N GLY A 39 9.43 23.90 6.87
CA GLY A 39 10.30 24.28 5.76
C GLY A 39 11.06 23.12 5.11
N THR A 40 11.17 21.97 5.78
CA THR A 40 11.83 20.76 5.25
C THR A 40 10.93 19.53 5.41
N TYR A 41 10.90 18.66 4.39
CA TYR A 41 10.20 17.38 4.49
C TYR A 41 11.14 16.27 4.93
N TYR A 42 10.63 15.41 5.82
CA TYR A 42 11.34 14.28 6.39
C TYR A 42 10.55 13.00 6.19
N ASP A 43 11.26 11.88 6.04
CA ASP A 43 10.66 10.55 6.09
C ASP A 43 11.01 9.83 7.41
N PRO A 44 10.33 8.70 7.72
CA PRO A 44 10.48 7.96 8.98
C PRO A 44 11.88 7.38 9.20
N LEU A 45 12.69 7.29 8.15
CA LEU A 45 14.08 6.83 8.23
C LEU A 45 15.06 7.99 8.46
N GLY A 46 14.56 9.22 8.55
CA GLY A 46 15.35 10.42 8.79
C GLY A 46 15.94 11.05 7.54
N ASN A 47 15.56 10.60 6.34
CA ASN A 47 15.97 11.27 5.11
C ASN A 47 15.16 12.55 4.91
N THR A 48 15.78 13.52 4.24
CA THR A 48 15.06 14.69 3.72
C THR A 48 14.68 14.45 2.25
N PHE A 49 13.64 15.14 1.78
CA PHE A 49 13.26 15.07 0.38
C PHE A 49 12.63 16.35 -0.15
N ASP A 50 12.71 16.51 -1.47
CA ASP A 50 12.10 17.62 -2.17
C ASP A 50 10.57 17.48 -2.17
N GLY A 51 9.91 18.58 -1.84
CA GLY A 51 8.48 18.73 -1.94
C GLY A 51 8.11 20.16 -2.31
N GLY A 52 6.83 20.41 -2.46
CA GLY A 52 6.30 21.73 -2.77
C GLY A 52 4.93 21.89 -2.15
N SER A 53 4.61 23.08 -1.67
CA SER A 53 3.30 23.35 -1.09
C SER A 53 2.67 24.57 -1.75
N SER A 54 1.47 24.36 -2.29
CA SER A 54 0.57 25.45 -2.69
C SER A 54 -0.46 25.73 -1.57
N TYR A 55 -0.26 25.17 -0.38
CA TYR A 55 -1.10 25.38 0.78
C TYR A 55 -1.01 26.84 1.23
N THR A 56 -2.13 27.56 1.15
CA THR A 56 -2.17 29.00 1.44
C THR A 56 -2.57 29.26 2.90
N ALA A 57 -1.70 28.90 3.85
CA ALA A 57 -1.84 29.27 5.26
C ALA A 57 -0.87 30.42 5.63
N PRO A 58 -1.27 31.39 6.49
CA PRO A 58 -0.40 32.48 6.96
C PRO A 58 0.89 31.98 7.61
N ASP A 59 0.79 30.83 8.27
CA ASP A 59 1.87 30.04 8.82
C ASP A 59 1.73 28.68 8.14
N SER A 60 2.69 28.26 7.32
CA SER A 60 2.64 27.04 6.49
C SER A 60 2.62 25.73 7.30
N ASP A 61 2.20 25.79 8.56
CA ASP A 61 2.26 24.73 9.54
C ASP A 61 1.06 23.80 9.28
N TYR A 62 1.31 22.76 8.49
CA TYR A 62 0.36 21.67 8.27
C TYR A 62 1.04 20.34 8.57
N ASN A 63 0.24 19.36 8.95
CA ASN A 63 0.72 18.02 9.20
C ASN A 63 0.79 17.24 7.89
N TYR A 64 1.82 16.41 7.75
CA TYR A 64 1.91 15.45 6.67
C TYR A 64 2.34 14.08 7.21
N ALA A 65 1.80 13.03 6.60
CA ALA A 65 2.17 11.65 6.88
C ALA A 65 3.00 11.09 5.72
N VAL A 66 4.05 10.33 6.07
CA VAL A 66 4.89 9.60 5.14
C VAL A 66 4.97 8.16 5.60
N ILE A 67 4.78 7.22 4.68
CA ILE A 67 4.96 5.80 4.96
C ILE A 67 6.16 5.31 4.14
N VAL A 68 7.05 4.55 4.76
CA VAL A 68 8.18 3.91 4.07
C VAL A 68 8.07 2.40 4.20
N TYR A 69 8.32 1.69 3.11
CA TYR A 69 8.31 0.23 3.01
C TYR A 69 9.71 -0.27 2.73
N GLU A 70 10.20 -1.20 3.55
CA GLU A 70 11.40 -2.00 3.23
C GLU A 70 10.94 -3.31 2.60
N LEU A 71 11.53 -3.64 1.45
CA LEU A 71 11.23 -4.87 0.72
C LEU A 71 12.33 -5.91 0.93
N ASP A 72 11.98 -7.20 0.81
CA ASP A 72 12.92 -8.34 0.96
C ASP A 72 14.00 -8.40 -0.14
N ASN A 73 13.85 -7.65 -1.22
CA ASN A 73 14.88 -7.45 -2.25
C ASN A 73 15.88 -6.32 -1.90
N GLY A 74 15.71 -5.66 -0.75
CA GLY A 74 16.55 -4.56 -0.27
C GLY A 74 16.14 -3.17 -0.75
N GLN A 75 15.08 -3.04 -1.57
CA GLN A 75 14.56 -1.73 -1.96
C GLN A 75 13.80 -1.07 -0.81
N THR A 76 13.90 0.25 -0.75
CA THR A 76 13.14 1.08 0.18
C THR A 76 12.25 2.04 -0.58
N ILE A 77 10.93 1.92 -0.39
CA ILE A 77 9.92 2.68 -1.12
C ILE A 77 9.22 3.65 -0.18
N ARG A 78 9.30 4.95 -0.47
CA ARG A 78 8.55 6.00 0.24
C ARG A 78 7.23 6.29 -0.46
N GLN A 79 6.15 6.34 0.32
CA GLN A 79 4.85 6.82 -0.11
C GLN A 79 4.58 8.24 0.42
N THR A 80 4.22 9.13 -0.50
CA THR A 80 3.58 10.42 -0.20
C THR A 80 2.24 10.52 -0.91
N VAL A 81 1.44 11.51 -0.52
CA VAL A 81 0.16 11.82 -1.15
C VAL A 81 0.29 13.20 -1.80
N PRO A 82 0.54 13.33 -3.11
CA PRO A 82 0.40 14.60 -3.80
C PRO A 82 -1.06 14.92 -4.12
N LEU A 83 -1.39 16.22 -4.05
CA LEU A 83 -2.68 16.78 -4.43
C LEU A 83 -2.47 17.90 -5.45
N THR A 84 -3.27 17.96 -6.52
CA THR A 84 -3.23 19.06 -7.49
C THR A 84 -4.62 19.59 -7.84
N ASP A 85 -4.91 20.79 -7.36
CA ASP A 85 -6.17 21.48 -7.56
C ASP A 85 -6.01 22.76 -8.40
N ASN A 86 -7.03 23.63 -8.39
CA ASN A 86 -7.00 24.90 -9.10
C ASN A 86 -6.18 26.00 -8.39
N GLN A 87 -5.65 25.73 -7.21
CA GLN A 87 -4.78 26.61 -6.43
C GLN A 87 -3.30 26.20 -6.57
N GLY A 88 -3.03 24.94 -6.90
CA GLY A 88 -1.70 24.47 -7.28
C GLY A 88 -1.47 23.00 -6.91
N THR A 89 -0.21 22.66 -6.70
CA THR A 89 0.21 21.31 -6.26
C THR A 89 0.82 21.38 -4.87
N THR A 90 0.42 20.45 -4.00
CA THR A 90 1.01 20.23 -2.68
C THR A 90 1.47 18.76 -2.59
N ASP A 91 2.76 18.53 -2.39
CA ASP A 91 3.41 17.21 -2.27
C ASP A 91 4.53 17.29 -1.21
N PRO A 92 4.38 16.62 -0.05
CA PRO A 92 3.20 15.89 0.40
C PRO A 92 2.03 16.83 0.75
N ALA A 93 0.81 16.40 0.42
CA ALA A 93 -0.44 17.04 0.77
C ALA A 93 -0.69 17.00 2.29
N PRO A 94 -1.49 17.95 2.82
CA PRO A 94 -1.80 18.00 4.25
C PRO A 94 -2.56 16.75 4.69
N THR A 95 -1.87 15.88 5.43
CA THR A 95 -2.35 14.57 5.88
C THR A 95 -2.04 14.32 7.35
N ALA A 96 -2.95 13.64 8.04
CA ALA A 96 -2.80 13.20 9.42
C ALA A 96 -3.11 11.71 9.50
N ALA A 97 -2.17 10.90 9.99
CA ALA A 97 -2.50 9.55 10.43
C ALA A 97 -3.15 9.69 11.82
N VAL A 98 -4.47 9.63 11.88
CA VAL A 98 -5.24 9.86 13.12
C VAL A 98 -4.92 8.78 14.14
N SER A 99 -4.85 7.53 13.69
CA SER A 99 -4.43 6.38 14.49
C SER A 99 -3.89 5.27 13.61
N TRP A 100 -3.29 4.26 14.22
CA TRP A 100 -3.02 2.99 13.57
C TRP A 100 -3.23 1.83 14.54
N THR A 101 -3.59 0.67 14.01
CA THR A 101 -3.84 -0.56 14.75
C THR A 101 -2.83 -1.62 14.32
N ASP A 102 -2.13 -2.22 15.29
CA ASP A 102 -1.19 -3.31 15.05
C ASP A 102 -1.90 -4.63 14.71
N PRO A 103 -1.19 -5.68 14.27
CA PRO A 103 -1.80 -6.97 13.93
C PRO A 103 -2.45 -7.70 15.11
N ASP A 104 -2.07 -7.35 16.35
CA ASP A 104 -2.63 -7.92 17.58
C ASP A 104 -3.90 -7.19 18.02
N GLY A 105 -4.26 -6.09 17.34
CA GLY A 105 -5.45 -5.29 17.60
C GLY A 105 -5.24 -4.10 18.54
N ASN A 106 -4.00 -3.80 18.94
CA ASN A 106 -3.71 -2.62 19.76
C ASN A 106 -3.74 -1.37 18.89
N THR A 107 -4.52 -0.37 19.30
CA THR A 107 -4.66 0.90 18.58
C THR A 107 -3.84 2.00 19.25
N TYR A 108 -3.16 2.78 18.44
CA TYR A 108 -2.30 3.90 18.83
C TYR A 108 -2.89 5.18 18.27
N ASP A 109 -3.53 5.97 19.13
CA ASP A 109 -4.14 7.24 18.76
C ASP A 109 -3.09 8.36 18.73
N LEU A 110 -3.00 9.06 17.60
CA LEU A 110 -2.05 10.17 17.40
C LEU A 110 -2.77 11.52 17.46
N PHE A 111 -4.01 11.57 16.97
CA PHE A 111 -4.85 12.76 16.97
C PHE A 111 -6.25 12.44 17.48
N GLU A 112 -6.90 13.44 18.08
CA GLU A 112 -8.32 13.42 18.35
C GLU A 112 -9.06 14.23 17.29
N GLN A 113 -10.18 13.69 16.80
CA GLN A 113 -11.08 14.40 15.89
C GLN A 113 -12.34 14.87 16.60
N VAL A 114 -12.41 16.17 16.85
CA VAL A 114 -13.54 16.81 17.55
C VAL A 114 -14.41 17.53 16.55
N ARG A 115 -15.66 17.08 16.39
CA ARG A 115 -16.64 17.78 15.55
C ARG A 115 -17.06 19.10 16.22
N ASP A 116 -16.78 20.21 15.56
CA ASP A 116 -17.32 21.51 15.95
C ASP A 116 -18.77 21.62 15.44
N THR A 117 -19.73 21.43 16.33
CA THR A 117 -21.16 21.49 15.97
C THR A 117 -21.67 22.91 15.66
N SER A 118 -20.85 23.95 15.91
CA SER A 118 -21.21 25.35 15.65
C SER A 118 -20.91 25.80 14.22
N VAL A 119 -20.07 25.07 13.49
CA VAL A 119 -19.71 25.32 12.09
C VAL A 119 -20.07 24.07 11.27
N ARG A 120 -20.86 24.21 10.18
CA ARG A 120 -21.23 23.04 9.37
C ARG A 120 -19.97 22.34 8.87
N ASN A 121 -19.85 21.05 9.20
CA ASN A 121 -18.82 20.14 8.71
C ASN A 121 -17.39 20.55 9.06
N ASN A 122 -17.15 21.18 10.22
CA ASN A 122 -15.79 21.41 10.69
C ASN A 122 -15.42 20.34 11.73
N VAL A 123 -14.38 19.57 11.43
CA VAL A 123 -13.76 18.62 12.37
C VAL A 123 -12.39 19.17 12.72
N ARG A 124 -12.17 19.50 13.99
CA ARG A 124 -10.83 19.88 14.45
C ARG A 124 -10.01 18.64 14.74
N THR A 125 -8.80 18.61 14.20
CA THR A 125 -7.84 17.53 14.45
C THR A 125 -6.78 18.03 15.41
N ASN A 126 -6.76 17.52 16.63
CA ASN A 126 -5.86 17.98 17.69
C ASN A 126 -4.82 16.90 18.00
N ASN A 127 -3.57 17.30 18.21
CA ASN A 127 -2.48 16.39 18.55
C ASN A 127 -2.75 15.77 19.94
N LEU A 128 -2.75 14.43 20.02
CA LEU A 128 -2.68 13.69 21.27
C LEU A 128 -1.24 13.28 21.59
N THR A 129 -0.45 13.04 20.54
CA THR A 129 0.96 12.65 20.62
C THR A 129 1.86 13.76 20.08
N PRO A 130 3.03 14.04 20.72
CA PRO A 130 3.98 15.03 20.20
C PRO A 130 4.51 14.66 18.81
N LEU A 131 4.69 15.67 17.95
CA LEU A 131 5.30 15.52 16.63
C LEU A 131 6.80 15.92 16.69
N PRO A 132 7.67 15.28 15.89
CA PRO A 132 7.36 14.21 14.95
C PRO A 132 7.06 12.88 15.66
N TYR A 133 6.07 12.16 15.16
CA TYR A 133 5.79 10.79 15.56
C TYR A 133 6.41 9.84 14.53
N ILE A 134 7.20 8.88 14.99
CA ILE A 134 7.83 7.87 14.13
C ILE A 134 7.65 6.51 14.78
N ALA A 135 7.13 5.54 14.01
CA ALA A 135 6.95 4.17 14.47
C ALA A 135 7.22 3.16 13.36
N GLU A 136 7.78 2.01 13.73
CA GLU A 136 7.71 0.81 12.89
C GLU A 136 6.29 0.26 12.94
N ILE A 137 5.71 0.02 11.77
CA ILE A 137 4.36 -0.49 11.58
C ILE A 137 4.48 -1.90 10.98
N PRO A 138 4.15 -2.95 11.75
CA PRO A 138 4.24 -4.33 11.25
C PRO A 138 3.31 -4.60 10.06
N VAL A 139 3.68 -5.57 9.22
CA VAL A 139 2.75 -6.16 8.25
C VAL A 139 1.52 -6.70 8.98
N GLY A 140 0.34 -6.42 8.45
CA GLY A 140 -0.96 -6.72 9.07
C GLY A 140 -1.58 -5.53 9.79
N SER A 141 -0.87 -4.41 9.93
CA SER A 141 -1.40 -3.19 10.56
C SER A 141 -2.37 -2.44 9.64
N GLN A 142 -3.24 -1.63 10.24
CA GLN A 142 -4.12 -0.69 9.55
C GLN A 142 -3.83 0.75 10.01
N ILE A 143 -3.69 1.68 9.08
CA ILE A 143 -3.50 3.12 9.36
C ILE A 143 -4.78 3.86 8.97
N ASP A 144 -5.36 4.63 9.90
CA ASP A 144 -6.43 5.60 9.61
C ASP A 144 -5.79 6.92 9.18
N LEU A 145 -5.67 7.11 7.87
CA LEU A 145 -5.08 8.28 7.25
C LEU A 145 -6.18 9.22 6.80
N LYS A 146 -6.07 10.49 7.19
CA LYS A 146 -6.99 11.54 6.78
C LYS A 146 -6.27 12.71 6.14
N MET A 147 -7.00 13.45 5.31
CA MET A 147 -6.49 14.57 4.52
C MET A 147 -7.37 15.80 4.70
N ASN A 148 -6.74 16.97 4.62
CA ASN A 148 -7.39 18.28 4.55
C ASN A 148 -7.47 18.74 3.09
N ASP A 149 -8.50 19.51 2.69
CA ASP A 149 -8.72 19.92 1.30
C ASP A 149 -7.86 21.05 0.77
N ASN A 150 -6.65 21.17 1.32
CA ASN A 150 -5.68 22.22 1.00
C ASN A 150 -6.20 23.61 1.41
N TYR A 151 -7.20 23.64 2.29
CA TYR A 151 -7.77 24.85 2.86
C TYR A 151 -7.07 25.16 4.18
N ASN A 152 -6.91 26.44 4.50
CA ASN A 152 -6.17 26.90 5.67
C ASN A 152 -6.93 26.65 6.99
N ASP A 153 -7.02 25.40 7.40
CA ASP A 153 -7.52 24.94 8.69
C ASP A 153 -6.99 23.54 9.06
N ASP A 154 -7.22 23.13 10.30
CA ASP A 154 -6.85 21.80 10.80
C ASP A 154 -7.94 20.73 10.55
N ASN A 155 -8.71 20.90 9.47
CA ASN A 155 -9.80 20.01 9.12
C ASN A 155 -9.30 18.81 8.30
N TYR A 156 -8.81 17.76 8.97
CA TYR A 156 -8.44 16.50 8.31
C TYR A 156 -9.65 15.57 8.22
N ALA A 157 -10.71 15.99 7.53
CA ALA A 157 -11.93 15.21 7.37
C ALA A 157 -12.43 15.17 5.92
N ASP A 158 -11.60 15.65 5.01
CA ASP A 158 -11.98 15.88 3.64
C ASP A 158 -11.46 14.73 2.74
N GLY A 159 -10.48 13.95 3.16
CA GLY A 159 -10.18 12.62 2.58
C GLY A 159 -9.90 11.60 3.67
N GLU A 160 -10.34 10.35 3.49
CA GLU A 160 -10.13 9.29 4.47
C GLU A 160 -9.74 7.96 3.81
N TRP A 161 -8.72 7.30 4.37
CA TRP A 161 -8.28 5.97 3.99
C TRP A 161 -8.02 5.13 5.24
N LYS A 162 -8.47 3.87 5.20
CA LYS A 162 -7.98 2.83 6.10
C LYS A 162 -7.00 1.95 5.35
N LEU A 163 -5.72 2.30 5.44
CA LEU A 163 -4.64 1.64 4.71
C LEU A 163 -4.20 0.39 5.46
N ASN A 164 -4.49 -0.77 4.90
CA ASN A 164 -3.97 -2.05 5.39
C ASN A 164 -2.60 -2.30 4.77
N ILE A 165 -1.60 -2.52 5.62
CA ILE A 165 -0.26 -2.88 5.19
C ILE A 165 -0.17 -4.39 5.13
N THR A 166 0.13 -4.93 3.96
CA THR A 166 0.23 -6.38 3.70
C THR A 166 1.64 -6.73 3.21
N GLU A 167 2.00 -8.01 3.26
CA GLU A 167 3.26 -8.50 2.67
C GLU A 167 3.35 -8.20 1.16
N ASN A 168 2.23 -8.01 0.47
CA ASN A 168 2.18 -7.82 -0.97
C ASN A 168 2.06 -6.33 -1.37
N GLY A 169 1.91 -5.42 -0.40
CA GLY A 169 1.68 -3.99 -0.63
C GLY A 169 0.53 -3.44 0.21
N ILE A 170 -0.23 -2.51 -0.36
CA ILE A 170 -1.25 -1.74 0.37
C ILE A 170 -2.64 -2.11 -0.16
N THR A 171 -3.61 -2.26 0.74
CA THR A 171 -5.03 -2.36 0.37
C THR A 171 -5.87 -1.40 1.20
N PHE A 172 -6.97 -0.92 0.63
CA PHE A 172 -7.94 -0.11 1.35
C PHE A 172 -9.32 -0.28 0.73
N GLU A 173 -10.34 -0.14 1.56
CA GLU A 173 -11.74 -0.25 1.17
C GLU A 173 -12.50 0.97 1.63
N ASP A 174 -13.53 1.34 0.87
CA ASP A 174 -14.43 2.45 1.17
C ASP A 174 -13.69 3.76 1.51
N ALA A 175 -12.56 4.00 0.85
CA ALA A 175 -11.84 5.26 0.97
C ALA A 175 -12.69 6.38 0.38
N THR A 176 -12.60 7.56 0.99
CA THR A 176 -13.47 8.67 0.68
C THR A 176 -12.72 9.94 0.33
N GLN A 177 -13.28 10.68 -0.61
CA GLN A 177 -12.89 12.06 -0.94
C GLN A 177 -14.12 12.94 -0.79
N TYR A 178 -14.17 13.76 0.25
CA TYR A 178 -15.17 14.80 0.56
C TYR A 178 -14.66 16.19 0.17
N GLY A 179 -15.18 17.27 0.76
CA GLY A 179 -14.65 18.62 0.58
C GLY A 179 -14.92 19.28 -0.78
N GLY A 180 -14.53 20.55 -0.93
CA GLY A 180 -14.83 21.37 -2.09
C GLY A 180 -13.71 21.41 -3.14
N TYR A 181 -12.46 21.20 -2.72
CA TYR A 181 -11.29 21.62 -3.49
C TYR A 181 -10.41 20.50 -4.03
N TYR A 182 -10.63 19.23 -3.66
CA TYR A 182 -9.80 18.16 -4.25
C TYR A 182 -10.09 17.88 -5.71
N HIS A 183 -9.05 18.03 -6.50
CA HIS A 183 -8.96 17.45 -7.83
C HIS A 183 -7.62 16.69 -7.91
N ASN A 184 -7.56 15.61 -8.68
CA ASN A 184 -6.32 14.87 -9.00
C ASN A 184 -5.44 14.45 -7.81
N LEU A 185 -5.97 13.55 -6.98
CA LEU A 185 -5.20 12.90 -5.92
C LEU A 185 -4.42 11.68 -6.47
N SER A 186 -3.25 11.41 -5.92
CA SER A 186 -2.58 10.12 -6.14
C SER A 186 -1.80 9.67 -4.91
N PHE A 187 -1.49 8.37 -4.84
CA PHE A 187 -0.35 7.91 -4.04
C PHE A 187 0.89 7.92 -4.93
N LYS A 188 1.94 8.57 -4.46
CA LYS A 188 3.24 8.63 -5.12
C LYS A 188 4.21 7.74 -4.37
N LEU A 189 4.65 6.67 -5.03
CA LEU A 189 5.69 5.78 -4.53
C LEU A 189 7.03 6.20 -5.12
N THR A 190 8.05 6.35 -4.27
CA THR A 190 9.40 6.76 -4.65
C THR A 190 10.40 5.75 -4.13
N ASP A 191 11.18 5.14 -5.02
CA ASP A 191 12.36 4.38 -4.60
C ASP A 191 13.43 5.37 -4.10
N ILE A 192 13.83 5.23 -2.83
CA ILE A 192 14.68 6.22 -2.15
C ILE A 192 16.09 6.25 -2.75
N ASP A 193 16.61 5.12 -3.21
CA ASP A 193 17.99 5.01 -3.71
C ASP A 193 18.14 5.57 -5.13
N THR A 194 17.12 5.37 -5.95
CA THR A 194 17.14 5.73 -7.38
C THR A 194 16.37 7.01 -7.70
N ASN A 195 15.55 7.50 -6.77
CA ASN A 195 14.53 8.54 -7.00
C ASN A 195 13.54 8.21 -8.13
N GLY A 196 13.44 6.95 -8.55
CA GLY A 196 12.39 6.50 -9.44
C GLY A 196 11.02 6.70 -8.79
N THR A 197 10.02 7.16 -9.55
CA THR A 197 8.67 7.43 -9.02
C THR A 197 7.59 6.68 -9.79
N TRP A 198 6.56 6.25 -9.07
CA TRP A 198 5.35 5.66 -9.62
C TRP A 198 4.13 6.34 -8.99
N ASN A 199 3.26 6.93 -9.83
CA ASN A 199 2.06 7.62 -9.38
C ASN A 199 0.82 6.73 -9.63
N ILE A 200 0.01 6.53 -8.59
CA ILE A 200 -1.25 5.79 -8.62
C ILE A 200 -2.38 6.79 -8.41
N THR A 201 -3.01 7.21 -9.52
CA THR A 201 -4.09 8.20 -9.52
C THR A 201 -5.37 7.63 -8.92
N MET A 202 -5.99 8.39 -8.03
CA MET A 202 -7.30 8.10 -7.46
C MET A 202 -8.41 8.69 -8.35
N PRO A 203 -9.67 8.22 -8.24
CA PRO A 203 -10.74 8.70 -9.09
C PRO A 203 -10.92 10.21 -8.99
N TYR A 204 -11.24 10.82 -10.13
CA TYR A 204 -11.46 12.26 -10.18
C TYR A 204 -12.76 12.64 -9.47
N LYS A 205 -12.66 13.49 -8.44
CA LYS A 205 -13.84 14.07 -7.78
C LYS A 205 -14.46 15.19 -8.60
N ASN A 206 -15.75 15.03 -8.89
CA ASN A 206 -16.51 16.03 -9.64
C ASN A 206 -16.75 17.31 -8.83
N ARG A 207 -16.79 18.45 -9.53
CA ARG A 207 -17.08 19.77 -8.97
C ARG A 207 -18.60 19.98 -8.89
N GLY A 208 -19.29 19.21 -8.06
CA GLY A 208 -20.74 19.28 -7.89
C GLY A 208 -21.31 18.15 -7.02
N PRO A 209 -22.58 18.24 -6.57
CA PRO A 209 -23.19 17.21 -5.75
C PRO A 209 -23.32 15.86 -6.50
N PRO A 210 -23.11 14.71 -5.83
CA PRO A 210 -22.58 14.59 -4.47
C PRO A 210 -21.08 14.92 -4.41
N TYR A 211 -20.66 15.74 -3.44
CA TYR A 211 -19.25 16.12 -3.25
C TYR A 211 -18.41 15.01 -2.59
N SER A 212 -18.75 13.75 -2.86
CA SER A 212 -18.19 12.59 -2.17
C SER A 212 -17.91 11.47 -3.15
N GLU A 213 -16.65 11.06 -3.24
CA GLU A 213 -16.26 9.87 -3.99
C GLU A 213 -15.83 8.73 -3.08
N TYR A 214 -16.19 7.52 -3.48
CA TYR A 214 -15.93 6.28 -2.76
C TYR A 214 -15.17 5.33 -3.66
N TYR A 215 -14.08 4.75 -3.16
CA TYR A 215 -13.28 3.82 -3.95
C TYR A 215 -12.47 2.89 -3.06
N SER A 216 -12.10 1.75 -3.63
CA SER A 216 -11.21 0.79 -3.00
C SER A 216 -9.97 0.61 -3.86
N GLY A 217 -8.87 0.16 -3.25
CA GLY A 217 -7.61 0.04 -3.96
C GLY A 217 -6.78 -1.14 -3.51
N ILE A 218 -6.03 -1.70 -4.46
CA ILE A 218 -4.97 -2.66 -4.25
C ILE A 218 -3.73 -2.10 -4.94
N ILE A 219 -2.68 -1.82 -4.18
CA ILE A 219 -1.42 -1.26 -4.68
C ILE A 219 -0.31 -2.26 -4.32
N PRO A 220 0.03 -3.16 -5.25
CA PRO A 220 1.08 -4.14 -5.02
C PRO A 220 2.46 -3.47 -5.00
N LEU A 221 3.33 -3.89 -4.07
CA LEU A 221 4.73 -3.49 -4.02
C LEU A 221 5.66 -4.56 -4.62
N ASN A 222 5.12 -5.31 -5.59
CA ASN A 222 5.71 -6.53 -6.13
C ASN A 222 5.95 -6.45 -7.66
N GLY A 223 5.79 -5.27 -8.26
CA GLY A 223 5.90 -5.07 -9.72
C GLY A 223 4.60 -5.19 -10.51
N SER A 224 3.50 -5.63 -9.88
CA SER A 224 2.20 -5.71 -10.54
C SER A 224 1.50 -4.35 -10.62
N ASN A 225 0.47 -4.27 -11.48
CA ASN A 225 -0.34 -3.07 -11.61
C ASN A 225 -1.11 -2.77 -10.32
N ALA A 226 -1.13 -1.50 -9.92
CA ALA A 226 -2.10 -1.00 -8.97
C ALA A 226 -3.48 -0.97 -9.62
N THR A 227 -4.52 -1.27 -8.83
CA THR A 227 -5.91 -1.29 -9.27
C THR A 227 -6.76 -0.49 -8.31
N ILE A 228 -7.47 0.51 -8.83
CA ILE A 228 -8.42 1.32 -8.07
C ILE A 228 -9.82 1.07 -8.64
N TYR A 229 -10.73 0.69 -7.76
CA TYR A 229 -12.13 0.42 -8.08
C TYR A 229 -12.94 1.63 -7.67
N ASP A 230 -13.42 2.42 -8.63
CA ASP A 230 -14.34 3.52 -8.33
C ASP A 230 -15.74 2.98 -8.06
N ILE A 231 -16.18 3.11 -6.81
CA ILE A 231 -17.47 2.64 -6.31
C ILE A 231 -18.53 3.73 -6.47
N SER A 232 -18.11 4.98 -6.67
CA SER A 232 -19.03 6.08 -6.89
C SER A 232 -19.86 5.87 -8.17
N GLY A 233 -21.13 6.24 -8.11
CA GLY A 233 -22.04 6.16 -9.26
C GLY A 233 -22.11 7.44 -10.11
N ASN A 234 -21.40 8.50 -9.71
CA ASN A 234 -21.63 9.87 -10.19
C ASN A 234 -20.37 10.62 -10.68
N THR A 235 -19.21 9.98 -10.76
CA THR A 235 -17.97 10.54 -11.36
C THR A 235 -17.90 10.29 -12.86
N LEU A 236 -16.92 10.94 -13.51
CA LEU A 236 -16.45 10.54 -14.84
C LEU A 236 -15.91 9.10 -14.86
N ASP A 237 -15.49 8.57 -13.71
CA ASP A 237 -14.87 7.25 -13.54
C ASP A 237 -15.79 6.22 -12.86
N ALA A 238 -17.08 6.54 -12.73
CA ALA A 238 -18.04 5.72 -12.01
C ALA A 238 -18.10 4.30 -12.58
N GLY A 239 -17.90 3.30 -11.72
CA GLY A 239 -17.86 1.89 -12.09
C GLY A 239 -16.68 1.49 -12.98
N LYS A 240 -15.67 2.36 -13.17
CA LYS A 240 -14.43 2.01 -13.85
C LYS A 240 -13.43 1.37 -12.88
N ILE A 241 -12.57 0.57 -13.48
CA ILE A 241 -11.35 0.06 -12.85
C ILE A 241 -10.19 0.85 -13.41
N LEU A 242 -9.59 1.71 -12.59
CA LEU A 242 -8.38 2.44 -12.96
C LEU A 242 -7.18 1.54 -12.67
N THR A 243 -6.29 1.39 -13.63
CA THR A 243 -5.06 0.62 -13.45
C THR A 243 -3.85 1.51 -13.70
N SER A 244 -2.85 1.40 -12.85
CA SER A 244 -1.56 2.07 -13.02
C SER A 244 -0.47 1.01 -13.01
N SER A 245 0.41 1.03 -14.02
CA SER A 245 1.56 0.15 -14.06
C SER A 245 2.79 0.87 -13.50
N PRO A 246 3.61 0.21 -12.67
CA PRO A 246 4.90 0.79 -12.29
C PRO A 246 5.75 1.01 -13.55
N PRO A 247 6.63 2.04 -13.58
CA PRO A 247 7.62 2.18 -14.63
C PRO A 247 8.47 0.90 -14.76
N ALA A 248 8.97 0.63 -15.97
CA ALA A 248 9.87 -0.49 -16.20
C ALA A 248 11.06 -0.41 -15.24
N SER A 249 11.37 -1.53 -14.58
CA SER A 249 12.47 -1.64 -13.61
C SER A 249 12.30 -0.81 -12.32
N PHE A 250 11.10 -0.34 -11.99
CA PHE A 250 10.84 0.29 -10.69
C PHE A 250 11.04 -0.70 -9.53
N PHE A 251 10.56 -1.93 -9.68
CA PHE A 251 10.81 -3.01 -8.71
C PHE A 251 11.87 -3.97 -9.25
N ASN A 252 12.92 -4.16 -8.47
CA ASN A 252 13.95 -5.17 -8.72
C ASN A 252 13.42 -6.56 -8.32
N PRO A 253 13.74 -7.63 -9.05
CA PRO A 253 13.42 -8.98 -8.58
C PRO A 253 14.16 -9.29 -7.28
N THR A 254 13.61 -10.15 -6.42
CA THR A 254 14.37 -10.64 -5.26
C THR A 254 15.60 -11.40 -5.74
N THR A 255 16.78 -11.07 -5.21
CA THR A 255 18.01 -11.84 -5.45
C THR A 255 17.98 -13.14 -4.65
N SER A 256 16.88 -13.88 -4.68
CA SER A 256 16.90 -15.27 -4.27
C SER A 256 17.43 -16.05 -5.48
N THR A 257 18.68 -16.51 -5.41
CA THR A 257 19.06 -17.67 -6.23
C THR A 257 17.97 -18.71 -6.01
N PRO A 258 17.29 -19.22 -7.06
CA PRO A 258 16.18 -20.15 -6.87
C PRO A 258 16.72 -21.31 -6.04
N THR A 259 16.31 -21.38 -4.78
CA THR A 259 16.62 -22.50 -3.92
C THR A 259 15.84 -23.63 -4.52
N LYS A 260 16.50 -24.47 -5.32
CA LYS A 260 15.96 -25.78 -5.67
C LYS A 260 15.61 -26.42 -4.34
N THR A 261 14.33 -26.48 -4.00
CA THR A 261 13.87 -27.27 -2.86
C THR A 261 14.45 -28.67 -3.11
N PRO A 262 15.28 -29.22 -2.19
CA PRO A 262 15.84 -30.53 -2.41
C PRO A 262 14.69 -31.47 -2.71
N ILE A 263 14.71 -32.08 -3.91
CA ILE A 263 13.76 -33.14 -4.23
C ILE A 263 13.90 -34.14 -3.08
N PRO A 264 12.83 -34.52 -2.39
CA PRO A 264 12.92 -35.49 -1.30
C PRO A 264 13.15 -36.86 -1.95
N ILE A 265 14.36 -37.11 -2.43
CA ILE A 265 14.76 -38.36 -3.12
C ILE A 265 14.45 -39.56 -2.22
N GLY A 266 14.55 -39.40 -0.89
CA GLY A 266 14.11 -40.40 0.08
C GLY A 266 12.62 -40.74 -0.03
N ALA A 267 11.73 -39.76 -0.16
CA ALA A 267 10.29 -39.98 -0.37
C ALA A 267 10.00 -40.57 -1.76
N LEU A 268 10.78 -40.20 -2.77
CA LEU A 268 10.70 -40.78 -4.12
C LEU A 268 11.08 -42.28 -4.10
N ILE A 269 12.18 -42.63 -3.44
CA ILE A 269 12.64 -44.03 -3.33
C ILE A 269 11.64 -44.86 -2.50
N LEU A 270 11.18 -44.33 -1.37
CA LEU A 270 10.21 -45.01 -0.49
C LEU A 270 8.83 -45.20 -1.12
N SER A 271 8.44 -44.36 -2.09
CA SER A 271 7.18 -44.53 -2.83
C SER A 271 7.29 -45.51 -3.99
N ILE A 272 8.46 -45.64 -4.63
CA ILE A 272 8.68 -46.59 -5.72
C ILE A 272 8.67 -48.04 -5.22
N ILE A 273 9.34 -48.34 -4.10
CA ILE A 273 9.47 -49.70 -3.53
C ILE A 273 8.12 -50.44 -3.35
N PRO A 274 7.11 -49.87 -2.67
CA PRO A 274 5.82 -50.55 -2.50
C PRO A 274 5.04 -50.66 -3.81
N ILE A 275 5.21 -49.73 -4.76
CA ILE A 275 4.54 -49.77 -6.06
C ILE A 275 5.12 -50.88 -6.93
N THR A 276 6.46 -51.02 -7.03
CA THR A 276 7.08 -52.14 -7.75
C THR A 276 6.76 -53.47 -7.09
N TYR A 277 6.74 -53.54 -5.76
CA TYR A 277 6.34 -54.74 -5.03
C TYR A 277 4.88 -55.17 -5.32
N LEU A 278 3.95 -54.22 -5.31
CA LEU A 278 2.53 -54.47 -5.63
C LEU A 278 2.32 -54.85 -7.10
N LEU A 279 3.10 -54.29 -8.02
CA LEU A 279 3.05 -54.65 -9.44
C LEU A 279 3.59 -56.05 -9.67
N TYR A 280 4.73 -56.42 -9.06
CA TYR A 280 5.34 -57.75 -9.17
C TYR A 280 4.42 -58.85 -8.63
N ARG A 281 3.78 -58.63 -7.47
CA ARG A 281 2.85 -59.58 -6.84
C ARG A 281 1.56 -59.78 -7.64
N ARG A 282 1.21 -58.87 -8.55
CA ARG A 282 -0.04 -58.94 -9.35
C ARG A 282 0.17 -59.63 -10.70
N SER A 283 1.43 -59.87 -11.09
CA SER A 283 1.86 -60.52 -12.33
C SER A 283 2.37 -61.96 -12.15
N ASN A 284 2.49 -62.43 -10.90
CA ASN A 284 2.70 -63.81 -10.50
C ASN A 284 1.50 -64.29 -9.69
#